data_AF-A0A7S0PXU0-F1
#
_entry.id   AF-A0A7S0PXU0-F1
#
_cell.length_a   1.000
_cell.length_b   1.000
_cell.length_c   1.000
_cell.angle_alpha   90.00
_cell.angle_beta   90.00
_cell.angle_gamma   90.00
#
_symmetry.space_group_name_H-M   'P 1'
#
loop_
_entity.id
_entity.type
_entity.pdbx_description
1 polymer ?
#
loop_
_entity_poly.entity_id
_entity_poly.type
_entity_poly.pdbx_seq_one_letter_code
_entity_poly.pdbx_strand_id
1 'polypeptide(L)'
;ANSSNTGARVAYESDGGHESDDDHDDEEEESKIGRSRRSGTRARPNNAARHQLFGGWLVQTFGAHQLERGVGVLDVAGGAGGVSFELAFRHDVPCTVIDPREIKVNAKQRRALRCRARYYDRLGDTASLGIE
;
A
#
# COMPACT_ATOMS: atom_id res chain seq x y z
N ALA A 1 22.94 -46.52 -8.92
CA ALA A 1 23.05 -45.09 -9.27
C ALA A 1 24.13 -44.50 -8.39
N ASN A 2 25.19 -43.97 -9.01
CA ASN A 2 26.45 -43.64 -8.35
C ASN A 2 26.36 -42.30 -7.61
N SER A 3 26.81 -42.29 -6.36
CA SER A 3 26.94 -41.12 -5.50
C SER A 3 28.18 -40.29 -5.83
N SER A 4 28.24 -39.10 -5.24
CA SER A 4 29.38 -38.19 -5.07
C SER A 4 29.87 -37.43 -6.30
N ASN A 5 29.55 -36.13 -6.34
CA ASN A 5 30.48 -35.14 -6.90
C ASN A 5 30.77 -34.07 -5.84
N THR A 6 32.06 -33.85 -5.63
CA THR A 6 32.71 -33.05 -4.59
C THR A 6 33.53 -31.96 -5.25
N GLY A 7 33.55 -30.75 -4.66
CA GLY A 7 34.47 -29.65 -5.03
C GLY A 7 34.00 -28.82 -6.23
N ALA A 8 34.34 -27.55 -6.38
CA ALA A 8 35.37 -26.74 -5.75
C ALA A 8 35.00 -25.25 -5.80
N ARG A 9 35.58 -24.48 -4.87
CA ARG A 9 35.61 -23.02 -4.84
C ARG A 9 36.55 -22.52 -5.94
N VAL A 10 36.21 -21.44 -6.63
CA VAL A 10 37.19 -20.61 -7.36
C VAL A 10 36.87 -19.15 -7.09
N ALA A 11 37.79 -18.50 -6.38
CA ALA A 11 37.94 -17.06 -6.30
C ALA A 11 38.61 -16.58 -7.59
N TYR A 12 38.23 -15.40 -8.07
CA TYR A 12 39.00 -14.67 -9.06
C TYR A 12 39.46 -13.36 -8.42
N GLU A 13 40.78 -13.27 -8.23
CA GLU A 13 41.54 -12.04 -8.08
C GLU A 13 42.49 -11.94 -9.27
N SER A 14 42.76 -10.70 -9.70
CA SER A 14 44.05 -10.15 -10.18
C SER A 14 43.87 -9.16 -11.36
N ASP A 15 44.27 -7.91 -11.06
CA ASP A 15 45.06 -6.94 -11.86
C ASP A 15 44.52 -6.48 -13.23
N GLY A 16 44.58 -5.20 -13.64
CA GLY A 16 45.38 -4.05 -13.23
C GLY A 16 45.89 -3.34 -14.49
N GLY A 17 45.67 -2.02 -14.61
CA GLY A 17 46.13 -1.11 -15.69
C GLY A 17 44.98 -0.19 -16.13
N HIS A 18 44.85 1.09 -15.75
CA HIS A 18 45.75 2.27 -15.75
C HIS A 18 46.19 2.70 -17.15
N GLU A 19 45.34 3.50 -17.81
CA GLU A 19 45.75 4.62 -18.67
C GLU A 19 44.87 5.82 -18.30
N SER A 20 45.56 6.86 -17.82
CA SER A 20 45.13 8.21 -17.50
C SER A 20 45.14 9.09 -18.76
N ASP A 21 44.21 10.03 -18.87
CA ASP A 21 44.45 11.35 -19.45
C ASP A 21 43.39 12.34 -18.87
N ASP A 22 43.80 12.97 -17.77
CA ASP A 22 43.72 14.39 -17.37
C ASP A 22 42.53 15.32 -17.72
N ASP A 23 42.34 16.25 -16.76
CA ASP A 23 41.71 17.59 -16.82
C ASP A 23 40.24 17.74 -16.37
N HIS A 24 39.99 17.89 -15.06
CA HIS A 24 40.20 19.15 -14.34
C HIS A 24 39.73 19.04 -12.87
N ASP A 25 40.66 19.28 -11.94
CA ASP A 25 40.41 19.54 -10.52
C ASP A 25 39.67 20.86 -10.33
N ASP A 26 38.68 20.85 -9.44
CA ASP A 26 38.37 21.96 -8.52
C ASP A 26 37.65 21.36 -7.30
N GLU A 27 38.44 20.99 -6.29
CA GLU A 27 37.97 20.82 -4.92
C GLU A 27 37.65 22.21 -4.33
N GLU A 28 36.41 22.44 -3.89
CA GLU A 28 36.19 23.41 -2.80
C GLU A 28 35.19 22.88 -1.76
N GLU A 29 35.72 22.85 -0.55
CA GLU A 29 35.19 22.43 0.72
C GLU A 29 34.20 23.47 1.30
N GLU A 30 33.20 22.97 2.02
CA GLU A 30 32.32 23.68 2.98
C GLU A 30 31.69 25.04 2.61
N SER A 31 30.35 25.01 2.46
CA SER A 31 29.53 25.95 3.22
C SER A 31 28.36 25.24 3.91
N LYS A 32 28.49 25.09 5.23
CA LYS A 32 27.40 24.79 6.18
C LYS A 32 26.41 25.96 6.20
N ILE A 33 25.69 26.21 5.11
CA ILE A 33 24.53 27.07 5.12
C ILE A 33 23.34 26.17 5.38
N GLY A 34 22.93 26.13 6.65
CA GLY A 34 21.71 25.47 7.07
C GLY A 34 20.58 25.88 6.13
N ARG A 35 20.12 24.93 5.30
CA ARG A 35 18.85 25.04 4.60
C ARG A 35 17.78 25.07 5.67
N SER A 36 17.54 26.27 6.21
CA SER A 36 16.29 26.63 6.84
C SER A 36 15.23 26.21 5.84
N ARG A 37 14.60 25.06 6.11
CA ARG A 37 13.39 24.64 5.41
C ARG A 37 12.43 25.77 5.72
N ARG A 38 12.33 26.75 4.82
CA ARG A 38 11.27 27.75 4.87
C ARG A 38 9.99 26.93 4.78
N SER A 39 9.46 26.54 5.93
CA SER A 39 8.14 25.97 6.04
C SER A 39 7.22 27.14 5.73
N GLY A 40 7.02 27.40 4.44
CA GLY A 40 5.81 28.07 4.00
C GLY A 40 4.69 27.18 4.50
N THR A 41 4.13 27.54 5.66
CA THR A 41 3.03 26.82 6.32
C THR A 41 1.76 27.10 5.53
N ARG A 42 1.75 26.76 4.24
CA ARG A 42 0.50 26.57 3.53
C ARG A 42 -0.04 25.25 4.09
N ALA A 43 -1.04 25.36 4.96
CA ALA A 43 -1.73 24.20 5.51
C ALA A 43 -2.08 23.27 4.34
N ARG A 44 -1.45 22.10 4.29
CA ARG A 44 -1.76 21.12 3.25
C ARG A 44 -3.23 20.72 3.47
N PRO A 45 -4.08 20.76 2.43
CA PRO A 45 -5.46 20.36 2.59
C PRO A 45 -5.52 18.94 3.18
N ASN A 46 -6.30 18.80 4.26
CA ASN A 46 -6.42 17.54 4.97
C ASN A 46 -7.35 16.61 4.17
N ASN A 47 -6.74 15.80 3.32
CA ASN A 47 -7.47 14.84 2.49
C ASN A 47 -7.61 13.46 3.16
N ALA A 48 -7.57 13.38 4.50
CA ALA A 48 -7.62 12.11 5.21
C ALA A 48 -8.96 11.37 5.03
N ALA A 49 -10.06 12.11 4.90
CA ALA A 49 -11.41 11.56 4.76
C ALA A 49 -11.83 11.30 3.31
N ARG A 50 -10.96 11.56 2.31
CA ARG A 50 -11.33 11.51 0.89
C ARG A 50 -11.98 10.18 0.47
N HIS A 51 -11.47 9.05 0.93
CA HIS A 51 -12.00 7.73 0.55
C HIS A 51 -13.37 7.48 1.18
N GLN A 52 -13.56 7.91 2.44
CA GLN A 52 -14.84 7.79 3.13
C GLN A 52 -15.90 8.65 2.45
N LEU A 53 -15.57 9.90 2.15
CA LEU A 53 -16.48 10.82 1.45
C LEU A 53 -16.84 10.29 0.07
N PHE A 54 -15.85 9.79 -0.67
CA PHE A 54 -16.06 9.25 -2.00
C PHE A 54 -16.87 7.95 -1.99
N GLY A 55 -16.57 7.02 -1.08
CA GLY A 55 -17.33 5.78 -0.91
C GLY A 55 -18.79 6.04 -0.54
N GLY A 56 -19.03 6.95 0.41
CA GLY A 56 -20.38 7.37 0.78
C GLY A 56 -21.12 8.02 -0.39
N TRP A 57 -20.44 8.86 -1.17
CA TRP A 57 -21.01 9.48 -2.37
C TRP A 57 -21.39 8.44 -3.44
N LEU A 58 -20.55 7.41 -3.68
CA LEU A 58 -20.86 6.33 -4.63
C LEU A 58 -22.15 5.61 -4.24
N VAL A 59 -22.27 5.22 -2.98
CA VAL A 59 -23.46 4.53 -2.48
C VAL A 59 -24.70 5.43 -2.55
N GLN A 60 -24.57 6.71 -2.19
CA GLN A 60 -25.66 7.68 -2.29
C GLN A 60 -26.11 7.90 -3.74
N THR A 61 -25.17 7.93 -4.69
CA THR A 61 -25.43 8.28 -6.09
C THR A 61 -26.00 7.11 -6.87
N PHE A 62 -25.45 5.91 -6.70
CA PHE A 62 -25.80 4.74 -7.49
C PHE A 62 -26.70 3.75 -6.74
N GLY A 63 -26.70 3.78 -5.41
CA GLY A 63 -27.36 2.80 -4.56
C GLY A 63 -26.50 1.54 -4.36
N ALA A 64 -26.51 1.00 -3.13
CA ALA A 64 -25.74 -0.20 -2.78
C ALA A 64 -26.11 -1.39 -3.68
N HIS A 65 -27.40 -1.64 -3.87
CA HIS A 65 -27.90 -2.73 -4.71
C HIS A 65 -27.32 -2.70 -6.13
N GLN A 66 -27.25 -1.52 -6.75
CA GLN A 66 -26.73 -1.38 -8.11
C GLN A 66 -25.21 -1.58 -8.17
N LEU A 67 -24.49 -1.17 -7.14
CA LEU A 67 -23.04 -1.38 -7.02
C LEU A 67 -22.68 -2.84 -6.74
N GLU A 68 -23.56 -3.58 -6.07
CA GLU A 68 -23.40 -5.01 -5.75
C GLU A 68 -23.76 -5.95 -6.91
N ARG A 69 -24.44 -5.45 -7.96
CA ARG A 69 -24.90 -6.29 -9.06
C ARG A 69 -23.74 -7.09 -9.69
N GLY A 70 -24.00 -8.36 -9.94
CA GLY A 70 -22.99 -9.28 -10.48
C GLY A 70 -21.95 -9.64 -9.41
N VAL A 71 -20.71 -9.18 -9.60
CA VAL A 71 -19.58 -9.47 -8.70
C VAL A 71 -19.13 -8.23 -7.91
N GLY A 72 -19.84 -7.11 -8.04
CA GLY A 72 -19.52 -5.85 -7.37
C GLY A 72 -18.63 -4.91 -8.20
N VAL A 73 -17.84 -4.08 -7.50
CA VAL A 73 -17.07 -2.96 -8.07
C VAL A 73 -15.61 -3.35 -8.33
N LEU A 74 -15.06 -2.96 -9.48
CA LEU A 74 -13.64 -3.07 -9.80
C LEU A 74 -12.94 -1.71 -9.63
N ASP A 75 -12.03 -1.58 -8.67
CA ASP A 75 -11.23 -0.39 -8.41
C ASP A 75 -9.89 -0.46 -9.16
N VAL A 76 -9.85 0.13 -10.36
CA VAL A 76 -8.67 0.14 -11.23
C VAL A 76 -7.70 1.23 -10.80
N ALA A 77 -6.43 0.86 -10.62
CA ALA A 77 -5.38 1.71 -10.07
C ALA A 77 -5.74 2.28 -8.67
N GLY A 78 -6.45 1.48 -7.86
CA GLY A 78 -6.92 1.86 -6.52
C GLY A 78 -5.81 2.03 -5.47
N GLY A 79 -4.55 1.78 -5.83
CA GLY A 79 -3.40 1.91 -4.95
C GLY A 79 -3.51 1.01 -3.71
N ALA A 80 -3.46 1.63 -2.52
CA ALA A 80 -3.58 0.91 -1.26
C ALA A 80 -5.02 0.47 -0.90
N GLY A 81 -5.97 0.55 -1.85
CA GLY A 81 -7.35 0.09 -1.68
C GLY A 81 -8.15 0.93 -0.68
N GLY A 82 -7.93 2.24 -0.65
CA GLY A 82 -8.64 3.14 0.27
C GLY A 82 -10.14 3.18 0.02
N VAL A 83 -10.54 3.26 -1.25
CA VAL A 83 -11.96 3.29 -1.66
C VAL A 83 -12.57 1.90 -1.51
N SER A 84 -11.91 0.85 -2.00
CA SER A 84 -12.38 -0.53 -1.84
C SER A 84 -12.57 -0.93 -0.38
N PHE A 85 -11.71 -0.44 0.52
CA PHE A 85 -11.91 -0.63 1.96
C PHE A 85 -13.23 0.00 2.43
N GLU A 86 -13.52 1.25 2.06
CA GLU A 86 -14.78 1.89 2.49
C GLU A 86 -16.00 1.17 1.89
N LEU A 87 -15.97 0.80 0.61
CA LEU A 87 -17.05 0.06 -0.04
C LEU A 87 -17.29 -1.32 0.61
N ALA A 88 -16.27 -2.17 0.67
CA ALA A 88 -16.44 -3.54 1.17
C ALA A 88 -16.59 -3.62 2.69
N PHE A 89 -15.85 -2.79 3.44
CA PHE A 89 -15.84 -2.92 4.89
C PHE A 89 -16.96 -2.11 5.56
N ARG A 90 -17.34 -0.95 5.03
CA ARG A 90 -18.33 -0.06 5.68
C ARG A 90 -19.70 -0.05 5.01
N HIS A 91 -19.74 -0.28 3.70
CA HIS A 91 -20.98 -0.24 2.93
C HIS A 91 -21.46 -1.63 2.48
N ASP A 92 -20.71 -2.68 2.80
CA ASP A 92 -20.99 -4.09 2.43
C ASP A 92 -21.07 -4.33 0.92
N VAL A 93 -20.48 -3.42 0.12
CA VAL A 93 -20.42 -3.53 -1.34
C VAL A 93 -19.13 -4.26 -1.74
N PRO A 94 -19.20 -5.45 -2.37
CA PRO A 94 -18.02 -6.17 -2.83
C PRO A 94 -17.17 -5.31 -3.77
N CYS A 95 -15.87 -5.22 -3.50
CA CYS A 95 -14.96 -4.43 -4.30
C CYS A 95 -13.58 -5.08 -4.41
N THR A 96 -13.06 -5.20 -5.64
CA THR A 96 -11.74 -5.76 -5.93
C THR A 96 -10.82 -4.67 -6.49
N VAL A 97 -9.59 -4.56 -5.98
CA VAL A 97 -8.57 -3.63 -6.48
C VAL A 97 -7.72 -4.31 -7.53
N ILE A 98 -7.46 -3.62 -8.64
CA ILE A 98 -6.38 -3.97 -9.57
C ILE A 98 -5.37 -2.83 -9.58
N ASP A 99 -4.18 -3.07 -9.02
CA ASP A 99 -3.05 -2.13 -9.04
C ASP A 99 -1.74 -2.91 -9.20
N PRO A 100 -0.76 -2.45 -10.00
CA PRO A 100 0.54 -3.11 -10.10
C PRO A 100 1.36 -3.03 -8.80
N ARG A 101 1.04 -2.10 -7.89
CA ARG A 101 1.72 -1.95 -6.61
C ARG A 101 1.18 -2.94 -5.59
N GLU A 102 2.07 -3.47 -4.77
CA GLU A 102 1.68 -4.27 -3.61
C GLU A 102 0.77 -3.47 -2.66
N ILE A 103 -0.33 -4.10 -2.23
CA ILE A 103 -1.28 -3.50 -1.31
C ILE A 103 -0.68 -3.48 0.10
N LYS A 104 -0.46 -2.28 0.64
CA LYS A 104 -0.02 -2.05 2.03
C LYS A 104 -1.14 -1.48 2.87
N VAL A 105 -1.79 -2.35 3.65
CA VAL A 105 -2.88 -1.96 4.56
C VAL A 105 -2.36 -0.99 5.64
N ASN A 106 -3.00 0.16 5.80
CA ASN A 106 -2.57 1.15 6.78
C ASN A 106 -3.00 0.77 8.22
N ALA A 107 -2.42 1.42 9.23
CA ALA A 107 -2.70 1.11 10.64
C ALA A 107 -4.19 1.28 11.02
N LYS A 108 -4.89 2.25 10.42
CA LYS A 108 -6.32 2.50 10.67
C LYS A 108 -7.20 1.40 10.10
N GLN A 109 -6.97 1.00 8.85
CA GLN A 109 -7.65 -0.13 8.21
C GLN A 109 -7.40 -1.41 8.99
N ARG A 110 -6.16 -1.67 9.39
CA ARG A 110 -5.80 -2.84 10.20
C ARG A 110 -6.52 -2.84 11.56
N ARG A 111 -6.62 -1.67 12.20
CA ARG A 111 -7.38 -1.51 13.45
C ARG A 111 -8.86 -1.79 13.23
N ALA A 112 -9.44 -1.26 12.16
CA ALA A 112 -10.84 -1.47 11.82
C ALA A 112 -11.15 -2.95 11.56
N LEU A 113 -10.33 -3.63 10.74
CA LEU A 113 -10.44 -5.08 10.51
C LEU A 113 -10.40 -5.87 11.82
N ARG A 114 -9.45 -5.56 12.71
CA ARG A 114 -9.39 -6.18 14.06
C ARG A 114 -10.62 -5.90 14.90
N CYS A 115 -11.19 -4.69 14.83
CA CYS A 115 -12.39 -4.35 15.57
C CYS A 115 -13.62 -5.13 15.07
N ARG A 116 -13.78 -5.30 13.74
CA ARG A 116 -14.88 -6.08 13.16
C ARG A 116 -14.74 -7.57 13.47
N ALA A 117 -13.54 -8.13 13.38
CA ALA A 117 -13.29 -9.52 13.82
C ALA A 117 -13.69 -9.74 15.29
N ARG A 118 -13.19 -8.91 16.21
CA ARG A 118 -13.56 -8.97 17.64
C ARG A 118 -15.05 -8.72 17.92
N TYR A 119 -15.74 -8.03 17.03
CA TYR A 119 -17.17 -7.82 17.14
C TYR A 119 -17.90 -9.11 16.78
N TYR A 120 -17.54 -9.76 15.67
CA TYR A 120 -18.09 -11.07 15.32
C TYR A 120 -17.74 -12.16 16.34
N ASP A 121 -16.52 -12.17 16.90
CA ASP A 121 -16.17 -13.11 17.98
C ASP A 121 -17.06 -12.91 19.21
N ARG A 122 -17.36 -11.65 19.56
CA ARG A 122 -18.26 -11.30 20.67
C ARG A 122 -19.72 -11.60 20.36
N LEU A 123 -20.10 -11.44 19.09
CA LEU A 123 -21.39 -11.87 18.55
C LEU A 123 -21.34 -13.33 18.09
N GLY A 124 -20.42 -14.15 18.58
CA GLY A 124 -20.23 -15.56 18.23
C GLY A 124 -21.40 -16.46 18.65
N ASP A 125 -22.63 -15.99 18.44
CA ASP A 125 -23.90 -16.58 18.76
C ASP A 125 -25.01 -16.11 17.77
N THR A 126 -24.68 -15.82 16.50
CA THR A 126 -25.71 -15.72 15.43
C THR A 126 -25.77 -16.95 14.52
N ALA A 127 -24.70 -17.76 14.48
CA ALA A 127 -24.82 -19.14 13.98
C ALA A 127 -25.76 -19.99 14.86
N SER A 128 -26.05 -19.54 16.09
CA SER A 128 -27.07 -20.08 17.00
C SER A 128 -28.42 -19.33 16.96
N LEU A 129 -28.57 -18.26 16.17
CA LEU A 129 -29.84 -17.54 16.00
C LEU A 129 -30.63 -17.94 14.75
N GLY A 130 -30.15 -18.90 13.94
CA GLY A 130 -30.96 -19.59 12.94
C GLY A 130 -31.74 -18.69 11.99
N ILE A 131 -31.18 -17.56 11.56
CA ILE A 131 -31.78 -16.75 10.49
C ILE A 131 -31.29 -17.34 9.16
N GLU A 132 -32.04 -18.34 8.67
CA GLU A 132 -32.16 -18.71 7.25
C GLU A 132 -32.96 -17.66 6.48
#